data_AF-A0A835D9E0-F1
#
_entry.id   AF-A0A835D9E0-F1
#
_cell.length_a   1.000
_cell.length_b   1.000
_cell.length_c   1.000
_cell.angle_alpha   90.00
_cell.angle_beta   90.00
_cell.angle_gamma   90.00
#
_symmetry.space_group_name_H-M   'P 1'
#
loop_
_entity.id
_entity.type
_entity.pdbx_description
1 polymer ?
#
loop_
_entity_poly.entity_id
_entity_poly.type
_entity_poly.pdbx_seq_one_letter_code
_entity_poly.pdbx_strand_id
1 'polypeptide(L)'
;MTGVSEDDSVTLEGLKKKMAEFAKERDWDQFHSPRNLLLALVGEVGELSEIFQWKGEVPKGLPDWKEEEIIHLGEELSDVLLYLIRLSDICGVDLGKAALRKVELNAIKYPAKLFEDSSKKQNHFKNTTTTDGIDIIDHSSESA
;
A
#
# COMPACT_ATOMS: atom_id res chain seq x y z
N MET A 1 22.13 -27.37 6.58
CA MET A 1 21.43 -26.93 7.81
C MET A 1 21.89 -25.54 8.15
N THR A 2 21.15 -24.52 7.74
CA THR A 2 21.25 -23.16 8.28
C THR A 2 19.86 -22.83 8.74
N GLY A 3 19.63 -23.02 10.04
CA GLY A 3 18.36 -22.72 10.67
C GLY A 3 18.08 -21.24 10.54
N VAL A 4 16.94 -20.91 9.95
CA VAL A 4 16.35 -19.59 10.06
C VAL A 4 15.77 -19.52 11.46
N SER A 5 16.32 -18.65 12.30
CA SER A 5 15.87 -18.42 13.68
C SER A 5 14.48 -17.78 13.70
N GLU A 6 13.62 -18.23 14.62
CA GLU A 6 12.21 -17.85 14.79
C GLU A 6 11.96 -16.38 15.22
N ASP A 7 12.92 -15.46 15.07
CA ASP A 7 12.78 -14.04 15.48
C ASP A 7 13.35 -13.01 14.49
N ASP A 8 13.48 -13.35 13.20
CA ASP A 8 13.82 -12.36 12.17
C ASP A 8 12.55 -11.71 11.61
N SER A 9 11.87 -10.89 12.42
CA SER A 9 10.78 -10.06 11.91
C SER A 9 11.30 -9.07 10.86
N VAL A 10 10.70 -9.09 9.66
CA VAL A 10 11.05 -8.16 8.58
C VAL A 10 10.46 -6.78 8.90
N THR A 11 11.30 -5.75 8.91
CA THR A 11 10.88 -4.36 9.16
C THR A 11 11.03 -3.49 7.91
N LEU A 12 10.28 -2.38 7.84
CA LEU A 12 10.42 -1.41 6.74
C LEU A 12 11.84 -0.85 6.64
N GLU A 13 12.48 -0.56 7.78
CA GLU A 13 13.89 -0.12 7.81
C GLU A 13 14.84 -1.23 7.35
N GLY A 14 14.58 -2.48 7.73
CA GLY A 14 15.34 -3.63 7.26
C GLY A 14 15.26 -3.81 5.75
N LEU A 15 14.05 -3.70 5.18
CA LEU A 15 13.84 -3.76 3.73
C LEU A 15 14.50 -2.57 3.01
N LYS A 16 14.30 -1.35 3.51
CA LYS A 16 14.97 -0.14 3.00
C LYS A 16 16.47 -0.32 2.90
N LYS A 17 17.11 -0.83 3.97
CA LYS A 17 18.55 -1.09 3.99
C LYS A 17 18.96 -2.12 2.96
N LYS A 18 18.28 -3.27 2.89
CA LYS A 18 18.56 -4.32 1.90
C LYS A 18 18.44 -3.79 0.47
N MET A 19 17.42 -2.98 0.18
CA MET A 19 17.23 -2.37 -1.14
C MET A 19 18.31 -1.36 -1.50
N ALA A 20 18.72 -0.52 -0.54
CA ALA A 20 19.79 0.44 -0.76
C ALA A 20 21.14 -0.26 -1.03
N GLU A 21 21.43 -1.34 -0.31
CA GLU A 21 22.61 -2.18 -0.55
C GLU A 21 22.55 -2.84 -1.93
N PHE A 22 21.42 -3.46 -2.28
CA PHE A 22 21.20 -4.10 -3.57
C PHE A 22 21.38 -3.13 -4.75
N ALA A 23 20.84 -1.92 -4.64
CA ALA A 23 20.95 -0.87 -5.65
C ALA A 23 22.39 -0.38 -5.80
N LYS A 24 23.08 -0.16 -4.68
CA LYS A 24 24.48 0.30 -4.65
C LYS A 24 25.43 -0.71 -5.28
N GLU A 25 25.27 -2.00 -5.01
CA GLU A 25 26.08 -3.08 -5.60
C GLU A 25 26.00 -3.11 -7.13
N ARG A 26 24.90 -2.62 -7.70
CA ARG A 26 24.63 -2.62 -9.14
C ARG A 26 24.81 -1.26 -9.79
N ASP A 27 25.25 -0.26 -9.02
CA ASP A 27 25.33 1.14 -9.45
C ASP A 27 23.99 1.68 -10.00
N TRP A 28 22.86 1.20 -9.45
CA TRP A 28 21.52 1.56 -9.91
C TRP A 28 21.00 2.88 -9.35
N ASP A 29 21.68 3.45 -8.35
CA ASP A 29 21.30 4.73 -7.75
C ASP A 29 21.17 5.85 -8.79
N GLN A 30 21.93 5.79 -9.91
CA GLN A 30 21.82 6.73 -11.02
C GLN A 30 20.46 6.73 -11.74
N PHE A 31 19.72 5.61 -11.69
CA PHE A 31 18.41 5.46 -12.32
C PHE A 31 17.25 5.74 -11.36
N HIS A 32 17.53 5.77 -10.05
CA HIS A 32 16.56 5.90 -8.96
C HIS A 32 16.16 7.36 -8.65
N SER A 33 15.75 8.12 -9.67
CA SER A 33 15.08 9.40 -9.43
C SER A 33 13.65 9.18 -8.89
N PRO A 34 13.08 10.12 -8.08
CA PRO A 34 11.72 9.98 -7.56
C PRO A 34 10.67 9.69 -8.64
N ARG A 35 10.76 10.36 -9.79
CA ARG A 35 9.83 10.15 -10.91
C ARG A 35 9.96 8.74 -11.49
N ASN A 36 11.17 8.24 -11.67
CA ASN A 36 11.37 6.91 -12.26
C ASN A 36 10.86 5.82 -11.31
N LEU A 37 11.13 5.95 -10.00
CA LEU A 37 10.62 5.01 -8.99
C LEU A 37 9.10 5.04 -8.88
N LEU A 38 8.47 6.22 -9.00
CA LEU A 38 7.02 6.34 -9.05
C LEU A 38 6.44 5.63 -10.29
N LEU A 39 7.07 5.79 -11.46
CA LEU A 39 6.60 5.14 -12.68
C LEU A 39 6.79 3.62 -12.63
N ALA A 40 7.88 3.14 -12.03
CA ALA A 40 8.07 1.71 -11.78
C ALA A 40 7.01 1.17 -10.82
N LEU A 41 6.74 1.85 -9.70
CA LEU A 41 5.65 1.52 -8.77
C LEU A 41 4.29 1.40 -9.48
N VAL A 42 3.98 2.32 -10.41
CA VAL A 42 2.74 2.25 -11.19
C VAL A 42 2.73 1.02 -12.11
N GLY A 43 3.88 0.64 -12.67
CA GLY A 43 4.05 -0.60 -13.42
C GLY A 43 3.67 -1.82 -12.59
N GLU A 44 4.27 -1.97 -11.40
CA GLU A 44 3.99 -3.12 -10.50
C GLU A 44 2.53 -3.16 -10.02
N VAL A 45 1.91 -1.98 -9.81
CA VAL A 45 0.45 -1.93 -9.53
C VAL A 45 -0.36 -2.42 -10.74
N GLY A 46 0.13 -2.18 -11.95
CA GLY A 46 -0.43 -2.73 -13.18
C GLY A 46 -0.33 -4.25 -13.21
N GLU A 47 0.86 -4.81 -12.99
CA GLU A 47 1.10 -6.27 -12.96
C GLU A 47 0.25 -6.94 -11.87
N LEU A 48 0.21 -6.37 -10.66
CA LEU A 48 -0.71 -6.80 -9.60
C LEU A 48 -2.17 -6.77 -10.06
N SER A 49 -2.58 -5.76 -10.82
CA SER A 49 -3.96 -5.66 -11.33
C SER A 49 -4.26 -6.73 -12.38
N GLU A 50 -3.29 -7.12 -13.21
CA GLU A 50 -3.44 -8.15 -14.23
C GLU A 50 -3.80 -9.52 -13.64
N ILE A 51 -3.36 -9.81 -12.41
CA ILE A 51 -3.73 -11.03 -11.68
C ILE A 51 -5.25 -11.10 -11.44
N PHE A 52 -5.90 -9.96 -11.22
CA PHE A 52 -7.32 -9.87 -10.89
C PHE A 52 -8.23 -9.50 -12.07
N GLN A 53 -7.68 -8.95 -13.16
CA GLN A 53 -8.46 -8.27 -14.22
C GLN A 53 -9.58 -9.12 -14.85
N TRP A 54 -9.42 -10.46 -14.90
CA TRP A 54 -10.39 -11.39 -15.47
C TRP A 54 -11.08 -12.27 -14.42
N LYS A 55 -10.81 -12.03 -13.13
CA LYS A 55 -11.49 -12.73 -12.05
C LYS A 55 -12.81 -12.00 -11.75
N GLY A 56 -13.87 -12.78 -11.51
CA GLY A 56 -15.12 -12.25 -10.99
C GLY A 56 -14.97 -11.82 -9.53
N GLU A 57 -15.99 -12.01 -8.71
CA GLU A 57 -15.83 -11.83 -7.26
C GLU A 57 -14.78 -12.80 -6.72
N VAL A 58 -13.74 -12.27 -6.08
CA VAL A 58 -12.67 -13.07 -5.47
C VAL A 58 -12.94 -13.20 -3.97
N PRO A 59 -13.19 -14.43 -3.45
CA PRO A 59 -13.45 -14.63 -2.04
C PRO A 59 -12.20 -14.38 -1.18
N LYS A 60 -12.42 -13.92 0.06
CA LYS A 60 -11.35 -13.75 1.05
C LYS A 60 -10.66 -15.08 1.31
N GLY A 61 -9.32 -15.05 1.43
CA GLY A 61 -8.51 -16.24 1.66
C GLY A 61 -8.23 -17.08 0.41
N LEU A 62 -8.74 -16.65 -0.76
CA LEU A 62 -8.39 -17.22 -2.07
C LEU A 62 -8.51 -18.76 -2.16
N PRO A 63 -9.59 -19.40 -1.63
CA PRO A 63 -9.71 -20.86 -1.55
C PRO A 63 -9.63 -21.60 -2.89
N ASP A 64 -9.98 -20.94 -3.99
CA ASP A 64 -10.01 -21.53 -5.34
C ASP A 64 -8.74 -21.23 -6.16
N TRP A 65 -7.73 -20.61 -5.55
CA TRP A 65 -6.47 -20.29 -6.22
C TRP A 65 -5.47 -21.42 -6.05
N LYS A 66 -4.68 -21.65 -7.09
CA LYS A 66 -3.56 -22.57 -7.04
C LYS A 66 -2.38 -21.95 -6.31
N GLU A 67 -1.51 -22.78 -5.77
CA GLU A 67 -0.29 -22.35 -5.07
C GLU A 67 0.55 -21.39 -5.92
N GLU A 68 0.69 -21.66 -7.21
CA GLU A 68 1.47 -20.81 -8.11
C GLU A 68 0.84 -19.42 -8.29
N GLU A 69 -0.50 -19.32 -8.25
CA GLU A 69 -1.19 -18.03 -8.31
C GLU A 69 -1.01 -17.22 -7.01
N ILE A 70 -0.95 -17.91 -5.86
CA ILE A 70 -0.68 -17.29 -4.56
C ILE A 70 0.75 -16.79 -4.47
N ILE A 71 1.71 -17.58 -4.95
CA ILE A 71 3.12 -17.18 -5.02
C ILE A 71 3.27 -15.94 -5.90
N HIS A 72 2.70 -15.96 -7.12
CA HIS A 72 2.78 -14.83 -8.04
C HIS A 72 2.11 -13.58 -7.46
N LEU A 73 0.94 -13.71 -6.80
CA LEU A 73 0.33 -12.60 -6.06
C LEU A 73 1.27 -12.03 -4.98
N GLY A 74 1.98 -12.90 -4.27
CA GLY A 74 2.98 -12.50 -3.28
C GLY A 74 4.16 -11.75 -3.88
N GLU A 75 4.61 -12.12 -5.08
CA GLU A 75 5.66 -11.43 -5.83
C GLU A 75 5.22 -10.00 -6.18
N GLU A 76 4.07 -9.84 -6.85
CA GLU A 76 3.57 -8.52 -7.26
C GLU A 76 3.25 -7.59 -6.08
N LEU A 77 2.68 -8.14 -5.00
CA LEU A 77 2.49 -7.38 -3.75
C LEU A 77 3.83 -6.92 -3.15
N SER A 78 4.86 -7.77 -3.26
CA SER A 78 6.20 -7.44 -2.76
C SER A 78 6.85 -6.37 -3.63
N ASP A 79 6.72 -6.42 -4.95
CA ASP A 79 7.30 -5.41 -5.83
C ASP A 79 6.68 -4.03 -5.61
N VAL A 80 5.35 -3.95 -5.47
CA VAL A 80 4.66 -2.71 -5.05
C VAL A 80 5.22 -2.19 -3.72
N LEU A 81 5.37 -3.05 -2.71
CA LEU A 81 5.92 -2.66 -1.41
C LEU A 81 7.35 -2.15 -1.52
N LEU A 82 8.22 -2.86 -2.25
CA LEU A 82 9.63 -2.57 -2.38
C LEU A 82 9.83 -1.23 -3.12
N TYR A 83 9.15 -0.97 -4.23
CA TYR A 83 9.24 0.32 -4.89
C TYR A 83 8.69 1.47 -4.03
N LEU A 84 7.63 1.25 -3.25
CA LEU A 84 7.13 2.27 -2.33
C LEU A 84 8.16 2.59 -1.23
N ILE A 85 8.81 1.57 -0.66
CA ILE A 85 9.89 1.75 0.32
C ILE A 85 11.04 2.52 -0.33
N ARG A 86 11.49 2.12 -1.52
CA ARG A 86 12.61 2.78 -2.19
C ARG A 86 12.31 4.22 -2.58
N LEU A 87 11.10 4.48 -3.06
CA LEU A 87 10.62 5.84 -3.34
C LEU A 87 10.64 6.69 -2.06
N SER A 88 10.15 6.15 -0.95
CA SER A 88 10.17 6.87 0.34
C SER A 88 11.59 7.19 0.80
N ASP A 89 12.53 6.25 0.63
CA ASP A 89 13.94 6.42 0.99
C ASP A 89 14.58 7.56 0.18
N ILE A 90 14.44 7.53 -1.15
CA ILE A 90 14.95 8.58 -2.04
C ILE A 90 14.30 9.95 -1.77
N CYS A 91 13.03 9.97 -1.36
CA CYS A 91 12.34 11.21 -0.97
C CYS A 91 12.64 11.68 0.46
N GLY A 92 13.41 10.92 1.25
CA GLY A 92 13.71 11.24 2.66
C GLY A 92 12.49 11.15 3.57
N VAL A 93 11.50 10.32 3.22
CA VAL A 93 10.27 10.11 4.00
C VAL A 93 10.42 8.86 4.86
N ASP A 94 10.25 9.02 6.17
CA ASP A 94 10.09 7.89 7.09
C ASP A 94 8.69 7.27 6.89
N LEU A 95 8.62 6.25 6.04
CA LEU A 95 7.37 5.61 5.64
C LEU A 95 6.63 4.99 6.83
N GLY A 96 7.36 4.40 7.78
CA GLY A 96 6.77 3.80 8.98
C GLY A 96 6.07 4.85 9.85
N LYS A 97 6.74 5.97 10.16
CA LYS A 97 6.13 7.08 10.91
C LYS A 97 4.97 7.71 10.15
N ALA A 98 5.10 7.88 8.83
CA ALA A 98 4.05 8.44 7.99
C ALA A 98 2.79 7.54 7.99
N ALA A 99 2.95 6.22 7.90
CA ALA A 99 1.87 5.26 7.94
C ALA A 99 1.15 5.25 9.30
N LEU A 100 1.90 5.22 10.42
CA LEU A 100 1.33 5.27 11.77
C LEU A 100 0.50 6.54 11.99
N ARG A 101 1.05 7.71 11.64
CA ARG A 101 0.31 8.98 11.70
C ARG A 101 -0.95 8.93 10.83
N LYS A 102 -0.89 8.30 9.66
CA LYS A 102 -2.05 8.19 8.77
C LYS A 102 -3.16 7.32 9.36
N VAL A 103 -2.81 6.24 10.06
CA VAL A 103 -3.77 5.39 10.79
C VAL A 103 -4.47 6.18 11.90
N GLU A 104 -3.73 6.95 12.69
CA GLU A 104 -4.32 7.82 13.73
C GLU A 104 -5.30 8.84 13.15
N LEU A 105 -4.93 9.50 12.05
CA LEU A 105 -5.81 10.44 11.34
C LEU A 105 -7.06 9.75 10.78
N ASN A 106 -6.92 8.52 10.26
CA ASN A 106 -8.05 7.75 9.76
C ASN A 106 -9.00 7.33 10.91
N ALA A 107 -8.48 7.00 12.10
CA ALA A 107 -9.31 6.68 13.26
C ALA A 107 -10.13 7.89 13.75
N ILE A 108 -9.59 9.10 13.63
CA ILE A 108 -10.34 10.35 13.90
C ILE A 108 -11.40 10.58 12.82
N LYS A 109 -11.06 10.35 11.55
CA LYS A 109 -11.99 10.52 10.42
C LYS A 109 -13.13 9.49 10.44
N TYR A 110 -12.86 8.28 10.91
CA TYR A 110 -13.80 7.16 10.96
C TYR A 110 -13.87 6.54 12.37
N PRO A 111 -14.51 7.20 13.35
CA PRO A 111 -14.60 6.71 14.73
C PRO A 111 -15.32 5.36 14.85
N ALA A 112 -14.76 4.42 15.62
CA ALA A 112 -15.31 3.07 15.82
C ALA A 112 -16.78 3.05 16.29
N LYS A 113 -17.17 4.00 17.16
CA LYS A 113 -18.55 4.11 17.67
C LYS A 113 -19.60 4.33 16.58
N LEU A 114 -19.22 4.95 15.45
CA LEU A 114 -20.13 5.11 14.30
C LEU A 114 -20.38 3.78 13.57
N PHE A 115 -19.53 2.78 13.78
CA PHE A 115 -19.63 1.45 13.17
C PHE A 115 -20.16 0.39 14.14
N GLU A 116 -20.05 0.59 15.46
CA GLU A 116 -20.67 -0.28 16.46
C GLU A 116 -22.21 -0.21 16.43
N ASP A 117 -22.78 0.97 16.20
CA ASP A 117 -24.24 1.18 16.08
C ASP A 117 -24.81 0.83 14.69
N SER A 118 -23.97 0.44 13.73
CA SER A 118 -24.33 0.27 12.31
C SER A 118 -25.12 -1.01 11.97
N SER A 119 -25.51 -1.81 12.95
CA SER A 119 -26.65 -2.73 12.78
C SER A 119 -27.99 -1.98 12.60
N LYS A 120 -28.02 -0.66 12.78
CA LYS A 120 -29.13 0.23 12.40
C LYS A 120 -28.63 1.53 11.77
N LYS A 121 -28.77 1.62 10.44
CA LYS A 121 -28.71 2.82 9.57
C LYS A 121 -27.31 3.31 9.17
N GLN A 122 -26.94 2.96 7.94
CA GLN A 122 -26.21 3.88 7.07
C GLN A 122 -27.06 5.14 6.85
N ASN A 123 -26.52 6.34 7.06
CA ASN A 123 -26.89 7.55 6.32
C ASN A 123 -25.93 8.71 6.59
N HIS A 124 -25.36 9.20 5.48
CA HIS A 124 -24.72 10.50 5.24
C HIS A 124 -23.54 10.95 6.12
N PHE A 125 -22.34 10.76 5.59
CA PHE A 125 -21.22 11.67 5.83
C PHE A 125 -21.42 12.94 4.99
N LYS A 126 -21.71 14.08 5.64
CA LYS A 126 -21.44 15.41 5.07
C LYS A 126 -20.05 15.83 5.52
N ASN A 127 -19.12 15.90 4.57
CA ASN A 127 -17.77 16.40 4.82
C ASN A 127 -17.80 17.93 4.78
N THR A 128 -17.46 18.58 5.88
CA THR A 128 -16.97 19.98 5.86
C THR A 128 -15.60 20.00 6.52
N THR A 129 -14.55 19.94 5.71
CA THR A 129 -13.20 20.33 6.12
C THR A 129 -12.86 21.64 5.43
N THR A 130 -12.92 22.73 6.17
CA THR A 130 -12.39 24.02 5.75
C THR A 130 -10.86 23.96 5.81
N THR A 131 -10.22 24.00 4.65
CA THR A 131 -8.80 24.36 4.52
C THR A 131 -8.66 25.20 3.26
N ASP A 132 -8.39 26.49 3.44
CA ASP A 132 -7.85 27.43 2.46
C ASP A 132 -8.48 27.46 1.06
N GLY A 133 -9.78 27.78 1.01
CA GLY A 133 -10.33 28.63 -0.06
C GLY A 133 -10.52 28.03 -1.46
N ILE A 134 -10.46 26.71 -1.64
CA ILE A 134 -10.84 26.05 -2.89
C ILE A 134 -11.72 24.84 -2.59
N ASP A 135 -13.01 24.94 -2.89
CA ASP A 135 -13.96 23.84 -2.82
C ASP A 135 -13.69 22.86 -3.96
N ILE A 136 -13.13 21.69 -3.64
CA ILE A 136 -13.19 20.53 -4.55
C ILE A 136 -14.33 19.63 -4.06
N ILE A 137 -15.44 19.66 -4.79
CA ILE A 137 -16.58 18.77 -4.56
C ILE A 137 -16.18 17.39 -5.08
N ASP A 138 -15.90 16.45 -4.17
CA ASP A 138 -15.73 15.04 -4.51
C ASP A 138 -17.10 14.46 -4.94
N HIS A 139 -17.22 14.10 -6.22
CA HIS A 139 -18.45 13.59 -6.85
C HIS A 139 -18.64 12.07 -6.69
N SER A 140 -17.84 11.39 -5.86
CA SER A 140 -17.95 9.93 -5.72
C SER A 140 -19.09 9.45 -4.80
N SER A 141 -20.32 9.94 -5.03
CA SER A 141 -21.53 9.31 -4.49
C SER A 141 -22.70 9.43 -5.47
N GLU A 142 -22.58 8.77 -6.62
CA GLU A 142 -23.72 8.43 -7.47
C GLU A 142 -23.42 7.14 -8.23
N SER A 143 -23.75 6.00 -7.62
CA SER A 143 -24.27 4.82 -8.30
C SER A 143 -24.82 3.88 -7.22
N ALA A 144 -26.14 3.73 -7.23
CA ALA A 144 -26.87 2.70 -6.50
C ALA A 144 -26.58 1.30 -7.07
#